data_AF-A0A369L4C3-F1
#
_entry.id   AF-A0A369L4C3-F1
#
_cell.length_a   1.000
_cell.length_b   1.000
_cell.length_c   1.000
_cell.angle_alpha   90.00
_cell.angle_beta   90.00
_cell.angle_gamma   90.00
#
_symmetry.space_group_name_H-M   'P 1'
#
loop_
_entity.id
_entity.type
_entity.pdbx_description
1 polymer ?
#
loop_
_entity_poly.entity_id
_entity_poly.type
_entity_poly.pdbx_seq_one_letter_code
_entity_poly.pdbx_strand_id
1 'polypeptide(L)'
;MTLSIGDTIPDVTLKTNGPNGPEDISTGELFANKRVVLFAVPGAFTPGCSNTHMPGFVVKADKVLARGVDTLACLSVNDAFVMGAWQKDQNAQAILMLADGNADFTRAIGLENDRSAAGMGVRSLRYALIADDGVVQYIGVDTERGVVDESSVDAVLAKL
;
A
#
# COMPACT_ATOMS: atom_id res chain seq x y z
N MET A 1 -7.86 8.25 -14.70
CA MET A 1 -7.07 9.46 -14.39
C MET A 1 -6.16 9.07 -13.25
N THR A 2 -4.88 9.44 -13.30
CA THR A 2 -3.94 9.09 -12.23
C THR A 2 -4.24 9.94 -11.00
N LEU A 3 -4.35 9.29 -9.84
CA LEU A 3 -4.60 9.93 -8.55
C LEU A 3 -3.56 11.02 -8.26
N SER A 4 -4.04 12.17 -7.80
CA SER A 4 -3.25 13.36 -7.49
C SER A 4 -3.55 13.90 -6.09
N ILE A 5 -2.71 14.82 -5.60
CA ILE A 5 -2.97 15.54 -4.35
C ILE A 5 -4.27 16.33 -4.46
N GLY A 6 -5.12 16.24 -3.43
CA GLY A 6 -6.44 16.85 -3.38
C GLY A 6 -7.57 15.95 -3.88
N ASP A 7 -7.25 14.84 -4.56
CA ASP A 7 -8.26 13.87 -4.98
C ASP A 7 -8.79 13.06 -3.79
N THR A 8 -10.03 12.60 -3.90
CA THR A 8 -10.63 11.66 -2.95
C THR A 8 -10.30 10.22 -3.35
N ILE A 9 -9.91 9.41 -2.36
CA ILE A 9 -9.68 7.97 -2.52
C ILE A 9 -11.00 7.31 -2.99
N PRO A 10 -10.99 6.51 -4.08
CA PRO A 10 -12.19 5.83 -4.54
C PRO A 10 -12.65 4.80 -3.50
N ASP A 11 -13.96 4.70 -3.31
CA ASP A 11 -14.55 3.66 -2.47
C ASP A 11 -14.69 2.36 -3.26
N VAL A 12 -13.87 1.37 -2.88
CA VAL A 12 -13.83 0.03 -3.45
C VAL A 12 -13.64 -0.98 -2.33
N THR A 13 -14.03 -2.22 -2.58
CA THR A 13 -13.82 -3.31 -1.65
C THR A 13 -12.49 -4.00 -1.95
N LEU A 14 -11.63 -4.07 -0.93
CA LEU A 14 -10.40 -4.85 -0.91
C LEU A 14 -10.57 -6.06 0.01
N LYS A 15 -9.57 -6.95 0.03
CA LYS A 15 -9.49 -8.03 1.01
C LYS A 15 -8.37 -7.80 2.01
N THR A 16 -8.53 -8.28 3.24
CA THR A 16 -7.44 -8.50 4.19
C THR A 16 -7.49 -9.92 4.72
N ASN A 17 -6.39 -10.45 5.26
CA ASN A 17 -6.39 -11.80 5.81
C ASN A 17 -6.59 -11.75 7.33
N GLY A 18 -7.87 -11.77 7.73
CA GLY A 18 -8.29 -11.79 9.11
C GLY A 18 -8.05 -13.14 9.81
N PRO A 19 -8.46 -13.26 11.09
CA PRO A 19 -8.21 -14.46 11.90
C PRO A 19 -8.85 -15.73 11.35
N ASN A 20 -9.94 -15.61 10.58
CA ASN A 20 -10.68 -16.72 10.01
C ASN A 20 -10.48 -16.88 8.49
N GLY A 21 -9.55 -16.11 7.90
CA GLY A 21 -9.29 -16.08 6.46
C GLY A 21 -9.59 -14.72 5.82
N PRO A 22 -9.78 -14.67 4.48
CA PRO A 22 -10.02 -13.41 3.78
C PRO A 22 -11.32 -12.73 4.20
N GLU A 23 -11.22 -11.45 4.57
CA GLU A 23 -12.32 -10.59 4.99
C GLU A 23 -12.37 -9.35 4.09
N ASP A 24 -13.56 -8.79 3.90
CA ASP A 24 -13.76 -7.56 3.12
C ASP A 24 -13.35 -6.32 3.92
N ILE A 25 -12.78 -5.34 3.22
CA ILE A 25 -12.52 -4.01 3.76
C ILE A 25 -12.89 -2.95 2.72
N SER A 26 -13.73 -1.98 3.09
CA SER A 26 -14.04 -0.82 2.24
C SER A 26 -12.93 0.21 2.38
N THR A 27 -12.43 0.74 1.25
CA THR A 27 -11.52 1.88 1.28
C THR A 27 -12.22 3.14 1.80
N GLY A 28 -13.51 3.34 1.52
CA GLY A 28 -14.28 4.42 2.13
C GLY A 28 -14.22 4.41 3.65
N GLU A 29 -14.48 3.27 4.29
CA GLU A 29 -14.41 3.12 5.75
C GLU A 29 -12.98 3.15 6.31
N LEU A 30 -12.02 2.65 5.54
CA LEU A 30 -10.61 2.65 5.90
C LEU A 30 -10.06 4.08 6.04
N PHE A 31 -10.46 4.97 5.14
CA PHE A 31 -9.93 6.33 5.06
C PHE A 31 -10.82 7.40 5.71
N ALA A 32 -12.12 7.13 5.95
CA ALA A 32 -13.03 8.08 6.57
C ALA A 32 -12.61 8.46 8.00
N ASN A 33 -12.57 9.76 8.27
CA ASN A 33 -12.21 10.37 9.56
C ASN A 33 -10.87 9.89 10.14
N LYS A 34 -9.95 9.46 9.29
CA LYS A 34 -8.64 8.92 9.68
C LYS A 34 -7.54 9.55 8.85
N ARG A 35 -6.35 9.67 9.45
CA ARG A 35 -5.10 9.88 8.73
C ARG A 35 -4.48 8.51 8.42
N VAL A 36 -4.38 8.18 7.15
CA VAL A 36 -3.89 6.88 6.67
C VAL A 36 -2.63 7.07 5.86
N VAL A 37 -1.61 6.28 6.19
CA VAL A 37 -0.44 6.06 5.32
C VAL A 37 -0.63 4.73 4.62
N LEU A 38 -0.67 4.75 3.30
CA LEU A 38 -0.72 3.54 2.47
C LEU A 38 0.49 3.52 1.55
N PHE A 39 1.25 2.42 1.57
CA PHE A 39 2.26 2.17 0.56
C PHE A 39 1.89 0.95 -0.26
N ALA A 40 2.18 0.98 -1.56
CA ALA A 40 1.90 -0.12 -2.46
C ALA A 40 3.19 -0.68 -3.07
N VAL A 41 3.15 -1.98 -3.33
CA VAL A 41 4.25 -2.72 -3.93
C VAL A 41 3.80 -3.48 -5.19
N PRO A 42 4.71 -3.70 -6.16
CA PRO A 42 4.40 -4.53 -7.33
C PRO A 42 4.07 -6.00 -7.03
N GLY A 43 4.44 -6.51 -5.85
CA GLY A 43 4.18 -7.90 -5.48
C GLY A 43 4.86 -8.31 -4.19
N ALA A 44 4.13 -9.04 -3.36
CA ALA A 44 4.67 -9.76 -2.21
C ALA A 44 5.81 -10.69 -2.64
N PHE A 45 6.78 -10.93 -1.74
CA PHE A 45 7.97 -11.77 -1.95
C PHE A 45 8.94 -11.35 -3.07
N THR A 46 8.70 -10.23 -3.77
CA THR A 46 9.67 -9.73 -4.77
C THR A 46 10.86 -9.03 -4.09
N PRO A 47 12.10 -9.08 -4.63
CA PRO A 47 13.30 -8.65 -3.92
C PRO A 47 13.28 -7.19 -3.43
N GLY A 48 12.96 -6.22 -4.31
CA GLY A 48 12.94 -4.80 -3.90
C GLY A 48 11.85 -4.48 -2.87
N CYS A 49 10.77 -5.25 -2.86
CA CYS A 49 9.68 -5.08 -1.91
C CYS A 49 10.03 -5.67 -0.54
N SER A 50 10.67 -6.84 -0.53
CA SER A 50 10.95 -7.61 0.69
C SER A 50 12.29 -7.25 1.35
N ASN A 51 13.24 -6.67 0.61
CA ASN A 51 14.57 -6.35 1.13
C ASN A 51 14.73 -4.86 1.46
N THR A 52 13.83 -3.99 0.99
CA THR A 52 14.00 -2.54 1.09
C THR A 52 12.71 -1.84 1.48
N HIS A 53 11.66 -1.92 0.67
CA HIS A 53 10.45 -1.11 0.88
C HIS A 53 9.70 -1.48 2.17
N MET A 54 9.27 -2.73 2.30
CA MET A 54 8.56 -3.23 3.49
C MET A 54 9.42 -3.12 4.77
N PRO A 55 10.70 -3.58 4.80
CA PRO A 55 11.53 -3.45 5.99
C PRO A 55 11.70 -2.01 6.49
N GLY A 56 11.76 -1.02 5.59
CA GLY A 56 11.81 0.38 5.96
C GLY A 56 10.62 0.80 6.81
N PHE A 57 9.40 0.47 6.37
CA PHE A 57 8.18 0.72 7.12
C PHE A 57 8.10 -0.09 8.41
N VAL A 58 8.50 -1.36 8.41
CA VAL A 58 8.52 -2.20 9.62
C VAL A 58 9.40 -1.59 10.71
N VAL A 59 10.64 -1.20 10.37
CA VAL A 59 11.60 -0.64 11.34
C VAL A 59 11.15 0.72 11.88
N LYS A 60 10.37 1.49 11.12
CA LYS A 60 9.97 2.86 11.48
C LYS A 60 8.46 2.99 11.76
N ALA A 61 7.73 1.87 11.90
CA ALA A 61 6.28 1.87 12.08
C ALA A 61 5.86 2.74 13.27
N ASP A 62 6.50 2.58 14.43
CA ASP A 62 6.22 3.38 15.63
C ASP A 62 6.43 4.88 15.39
N LYS A 63 7.43 5.26 14.59
CA LYS A 63 7.68 6.67 14.27
C LYS A 63 6.60 7.24 13.37
N VAL A 64 6.10 6.46 12.41
CA VAL A 64 4.99 6.84 11.53
C VAL A 64 3.72 7.03 12.36
N LEU A 65 3.38 6.03 13.18
CA LEU A 65 2.18 6.07 14.04
C LEU A 65 2.25 7.23 15.05
N ALA A 66 3.42 7.52 15.62
CA ALA A 66 3.61 8.64 16.55
C ALA A 66 3.39 10.03 15.91
N ARG A 67 3.31 10.14 14.57
CA ARG A 67 2.91 11.37 13.86
C ARG A 67 1.38 11.55 13.73
N GLY A 68 0.59 10.77 14.48
CA GLY A 68 -0.86 10.85 14.45
C GLY A 68 -1.46 10.13 13.23
N VAL A 69 -0.78 9.09 12.73
CA VAL A 69 -1.31 8.20 11.69
C VAL A 69 -2.16 7.13 12.37
N ASP A 70 -3.44 7.07 12.02
CA ASP A 70 -4.39 6.10 12.57
C ASP A 70 -4.20 4.71 11.97
N THR A 71 -3.75 4.62 10.71
CA THR A 71 -3.53 3.34 10.03
C THR A 71 -2.33 3.42 9.10
N LEU A 72 -1.39 2.49 9.27
CA LEU A 72 -0.33 2.20 8.33
C LEU A 72 -0.69 0.92 7.55
N ALA A 73 -0.82 1.03 6.23
CA ALA A 73 -1.26 -0.07 5.38
C ALA A 73 -0.29 -0.35 4.22
N CYS A 74 -0.21 -1.62 3.81
CA CYS A 74 0.51 -2.07 2.62
C CYS A 74 -0.47 -2.68 1.62
N LEU A 75 -0.44 -2.24 0.36
CA LEU A 75 -1.25 -2.77 -0.73
C LEU A 75 -0.41 -3.54 -1.76
N SER A 76 -0.96 -4.63 -2.29
CA SER A 76 -0.41 -5.32 -3.46
C SER A 76 -1.53 -5.97 -4.27
N VAL A 77 -1.28 -6.16 -5.58
CA VAL A 77 -2.09 -7.03 -6.45
C VAL A 77 -1.67 -8.48 -6.23
N ASN A 78 -2.04 -8.98 -5.07
CA ASN A 78 -1.93 -10.37 -4.62
C ASN A 78 -3.23 -10.72 -3.88
N ASP A 79 -3.55 -12.00 -3.76
CA ASP A 79 -4.65 -12.44 -2.91
C ASP A 79 -4.33 -12.28 -1.41
N ALA A 80 -5.38 -12.32 -0.58
CA ALA A 80 -5.26 -12.12 0.86
C ALA A 80 -4.40 -13.19 1.55
N PHE A 81 -4.44 -14.45 1.09
CA PHE A 81 -3.65 -15.51 1.71
C PHE A 81 -2.16 -15.24 1.54
N VAL A 82 -1.73 -14.86 0.34
CA VAL A 82 -0.34 -14.47 0.04
C VAL A 82 0.06 -13.24 0.87
N MET A 83 -0.80 -12.22 0.93
CA MET A 83 -0.52 -11.01 1.72
C MET A 83 -0.39 -11.30 3.23
N GLY A 84 -1.24 -12.18 3.78
CA GLY A 84 -1.16 -12.61 5.17
C GLY A 84 0.07 -13.47 5.48
N ALA A 85 0.49 -14.34 4.56
CA ALA A 85 1.72 -15.10 4.69
C ALA A 85 2.96 -14.18 4.64
N TRP A 86 2.97 -13.23 3.72
CA TRP A 86 4.05 -12.26 3.58
C TRP A 86 4.17 -11.32 4.78
N GLN A 87 3.04 -10.91 5.40
CA GLN A 87 3.06 -10.13 6.64
C GLN A 87 3.87 -10.81 7.75
N LYS A 88 3.64 -12.12 7.93
CA LYS A 88 4.30 -12.94 8.95
C LYS A 88 5.78 -13.08 8.65
N ASP A 89 6.12 -13.36 7.39
CA ASP A 89 7.50 -13.45 6.90
C ASP A 89 8.29 -12.15 7.15
N GLN A 90 7.64 -11.00 6.98
CA GLN A 90 8.26 -9.68 7.10
C GLN A 90 8.23 -9.09 8.52
N ASN A 91 7.62 -9.78 9.50
CA ASN A 91 7.36 -9.23 10.83
C ASN A 91 6.63 -7.88 10.79
N ALA A 92 5.60 -7.80 9.95
CA ALA A 92 4.87 -6.57 9.66
C ALA A 92 3.54 -6.46 10.44
N GLN A 93 3.51 -6.86 11.72
CA GLN A 93 2.27 -6.91 12.53
C GLN A 93 1.64 -5.53 12.75
N ALA A 94 2.43 -4.46 12.69
CA ALA A 94 1.95 -3.07 12.81
C ALA A 94 1.35 -2.53 11.49
N ILE A 95 1.41 -3.30 10.40
CA ILE A 95 1.00 -2.86 9.06
C ILE A 95 -0.22 -3.66 8.62
N LEU A 96 -1.30 -2.98 8.29
CA LEU A 96 -2.50 -3.59 7.71
C LEU A 96 -2.23 -4.02 6.27
N MET A 97 -2.39 -5.30 5.96
CA MET A 97 -2.16 -5.82 4.61
C MET A 97 -3.46 -5.79 3.80
N LEU A 98 -3.43 -5.10 2.66
CA LEU A 98 -4.53 -4.94 1.73
C LEU A 98 -4.25 -5.71 0.44
N ALA A 99 -5.08 -6.70 0.17
CA ALA A 99 -5.05 -7.50 -1.03
C ALA A 99 -6.03 -6.93 -2.07
N ASP A 100 -5.46 -6.32 -3.11
CA ASP A 100 -6.16 -5.85 -4.30
C ASP A 100 -6.09 -6.93 -5.39
N GLY A 101 -6.61 -8.12 -5.09
CA GLY A 101 -6.39 -9.32 -5.91
C GLY A 101 -6.86 -9.19 -7.37
N ASN A 102 -7.86 -8.33 -7.62
CA ASN A 102 -8.37 -8.05 -8.96
C ASN A 102 -7.73 -6.81 -9.61
N ALA A 103 -6.88 -6.05 -8.89
CA ALA A 103 -6.39 -4.73 -9.26
C ALA A 103 -7.50 -3.68 -9.46
N ASP A 104 -8.60 -3.78 -8.72
CA ASP A 104 -9.75 -2.88 -8.83
C ASP A 104 -9.40 -1.50 -8.30
N PHE A 105 -8.79 -1.43 -7.12
CA PHE A 105 -8.29 -0.17 -6.55
C PHE A 105 -7.16 0.41 -7.40
N THR A 106 -6.18 -0.42 -7.73
CA THR A 106 -4.99 -0.03 -8.49
C THR A 106 -5.35 0.60 -9.83
N ARG A 107 -6.33 0.04 -10.56
CA ARG A 107 -6.83 0.63 -11.82
C ARG A 107 -7.67 1.89 -11.59
N ALA A 108 -8.51 1.91 -10.55
CA ALA A 108 -9.34 3.07 -10.23
C ALA A 108 -8.50 4.34 -10.00
N ILE A 109 -7.31 4.19 -9.42
CA ILE A 109 -6.37 5.29 -9.18
C ILE A 109 -5.36 5.51 -10.32
N GLY A 110 -5.43 4.73 -11.40
CA GLY A 110 -4.55 4.83 -12.55
C GLY A 110 -3.07 4.56 -12.26
N LEU A 111 -2.78 3.67 -11.30
CA LEU A 111 -1.42 3.25 -10.91
C LEU A 111 -1.14 1.78 -11.20
N GLU A 112 -1.85 1.19 -12.16
CA GLU A 112 -1.55 -0.13 -12.68
C GLU A 112 -0.28 -0.15 -13.56
N ASN A 113 0.38 -1.29 -13.59
CA ASN A 113 1.53 -1.54 -14.43
C ASN A 113 1.45 -2.96 -14.99
N ASP A 114 1.47 -3.07 -16.32
CA ASP A 114 1.49 -4.36 -16.99
C ASP A 114 2.90 -4.97 -16.92
N ARG A 115 3.02 -6.07 -16.16
CA ARG A 115 4.25 -6.86 -16.02
C ARG A 115 4.11 -8.25 -16.63
N SER A 116 3.25 -8.40 -17.63
CA SER A 116 3.04 -9.67 -18.36
C SER A 116 4.32 -10.18 -19.03
N ALA A 117 5.23 -9.29 -19.48
CA ALA A 117 6.53 -9.68 -20.01
C ALA A 117 7.43 -10.43 -18.98
N ALA A 118 7.16 -10.25 -17.69
CA ALA A 118 7.81 -10.97 -16.60
C ALA A 118 6.95 -12.12 -16.04
N GLY A 119 5.83 -12.47 -16.69
CA GLY A 119 4.89 -13.50 -16.24
C GLY A 119 4.06 -13.11 -15.02
N MET A 120 3.94 -11.81 -14.71
CA MET A 120 3.30 -11.33 -13.48
C MET A 120 1.87 -10.80 -13.69
N GLY A 121 1.48 -10.53 -14.94
CA GLY A 121 0.22 -9.84 -15.26
C GLY A 121 0.22 -8.38 -14.82
N VAL A 122 -0.98 -7.83 -14.62
CA VAL A 122 -1.18 -6.48 -14.09
C VAL A 122 -0.79 -6.43 -12.62
N ARG A 123 0.01 -5.42 -12.24
CA ARG A 123 0.44 -5.15 -10.86
C ARG A 123 0.23 -3.69 -10.49
N SER A 124 0.41 -3.38 -9.21
CA SER A 124 0.52 -1.99 -8.76
C SER A 124 1.89 -1.42 -9.11
N LEU A 125 1.95 -0.13 -9.44
CA LEU A 125 3.18 0.64 -9.32
C LEU A 125 3.65 0.67 -7.86
N ARG A 126 4.92 1.01 -7.65
CA ARG A 126 5.42 1.30 -6.31
C ARG A 126 5.06 2.74 -5.98
N TYR A 127 4.35 2.95 -4.88
CA TYR A 127 4.05 4.30 -4.39
C TYR A 127 3.83 4.31 -2.88
N ALA A 128 3.85 5.50 -2.29
CA ALA A 128 3.28 5.75 -0.98
C ALA A 128 2.38 6.98 -1.04
N LEU A 129 1.29 6.95 -0.26
CA LEU A 129 0.36 8.05 -0.13
C LEU A 129 0.02 8.32 1.33
N ILE A 130 -0.30 9.57 1.60
CA ILE A 130 -0.90 10.03 2.84
C ILE A 130 -2.27 10.58 2.47
N ALA A 131 -3.30 10.15 3.18
CA ALA A 131 -4.64 10.70 3.01
C ALA A 131 -5.26 11.03 4.37
N ASP A 132 -5.93 12.17 4.42
CA ASP A 132 -6.66 12.67 5.57
C ASP A 132 -8.15 12.72 5.21
N ASP A 133 -8.97 11.97 5.95
CA ASP A 133 -10.41 11.85 5.68
C ASP A 133 -10.72 11.53 4.21
N GLY A 134 -10.00 10.55 3.67
CA GLY A 134 -10.12 10.13 2.27
C GLY A 134 -9.53 11.11 1.24
N VAL A 135 -8.99 12.27 1.62
CA VAL A 135 -8.39 13.24 0.69
C VAL A 135 -6.87 13.08 0.66
N VAL A 136 -6.30 12.86 -0.52
CA VAL A 136 -4.86 12.67 -0.72
C VAL A 136 -4.08 13.94 -0.40
N GLN A 137 -3.14 13.84 0.54
CA GLN A 137 -2.21 14.91 0.94
C GLN A 137 -0.83 14.73 0.31
N TYR A 138 -0.44 13.48 0.04
CA TYR A 138 0.83 13.13 -0.60
C TYR A 138 0.62 11.91 -1.49
N ILE A 139 1.30 11.89 -2.64
CA ILE A 139 1.45 10.71 -3.50
C ILE A 139 2.87 10.73 -4.09
N GLY A 140 3.71 9.79 -3.65
CA GLY A 140 5.06 9.58 -4.14
C GLY A 140 5.13 8.30 -4.95
N VAL A 141 5.42 8.38 -6.26
CA VAL A 141 5.39 7.24 -7.19
C VAL A 141 6.79 6.95 -7.71
N ASP A 142 7.28 5.72 -7.48
CA ASP A 142 8.55 5.25 -8.02
C ASP A 142 8.31 4.43 -9.29
N THR A 143 8.71 4.98 -10.43
CA THR A 143 8.50 4.34 -11.74
C THR A 143 9.69 3.47 -12.16
N GLU A 144 10.88 3.76 -11.64
CA GLU A 144 12.11 3.03 -11.95
C GLU A 144 12.20 1.69 -11.21
N ARG A 145 12.71 0.67 -11.91
CA ARG A 145 12.81 -0.69 -11.36
C ARG A 145 13.80 -0.73 -10.20
N GLY A 146 13.30 -1.08 -9.02
CA GLY A 146 14.12 -1.30 -7.83
C GLY A 146 14.44 -0.02 -7.06
N VAL A 147 14.03 1.14 -7.56
CA VAL A 147 14.09 2.41 -6.83
C VAL A 147 12.98 2.42 -5.76
N VAL A 148 13.36 2.94 -4.59
CA VAL A 148 12.47 3.22 -3.45
C VAL A 148 12.92 4.58 -2.92
N ASP A 149 12.30 5.65 -3.40
CA ASP A 149 12.71 7.02 -3.08
C ASP A 149 11.49 7.82 -2.60
N GLU A 150 10.61 8.20 -3.53
CA GLU A 150 9.38 8.94 -3.22
C GLU A 150 8.39 8.05 -2.43
N SER A 151 8.40 6.73 -2.64
CA SER A 151 7.60 5.82 -1.82
C SER A 151 8.23 5.44 -0.48
N SER A 152 9.47 5.86 -0.22
CA SER A 152 10.19 5.43 0.98
C SER A 152 9.52 5.94 2.27
N VAL A 153 9.70 5.19 3.37
CA VAL A 153 9.23 5.62 4.69
C VAL A 153 9.85 6.96 5.13
N ASP A 154 11.06 7.28 4.67
CA ASP A 154 11.71 8.55 5.00
C ASP A 154 11.08 9.72 4.25
N ALA A 155 10.75 9.53 2.97
CA ALA A 155 9.95 10.49 2.21
C ALA A 155 8.59 10.71 2.88
N VAL A 156 7.89 9.64 3.25
CA VAL A 156 6.61 9.73 3.99
C VAL A 156 6.77 10.48 5.31
N LEU A 157 7.75 10.15 6.15
CA LEU A 157 7.99 10.82 7.43
C LEU A 157 8.31 12.31 7.28
N ALA A 158 8.92 12.72 6.16
CA ALA A 158 9.18 14.13 5.86
C ALA A 158 7.92 14.90 5.45
N LYS A 159 6.82 14.21 5.13
CA LYS A 159 5.52 14.80 4.76
C LYS A 159 4.47 14.72 5.86
N LEU A 160 4.75 13.99 6.96
CA LEU A 160 3.90 13.85 8.15
C LEU A 160 4.17 14.91 9.23
#